data_AF-A0AAN0MA67-F1
#
_entry.id   AF-A0AAN0MA67-F1
#
_cell.length_a   1.000
_cell.length_b   1.000
_cell.length_c   1.000
_cell.angle_alpha   90.00
_cell.angle_beta   90.00
_cell.angle_gamma   90.00
#
_symmetry.space_group_name_H-M   'P 1'
#
loop_
_entity.id
_entity.type
_entity.pdbx_description
1 polymer ?
#
loop_
_entity_poly.entity_id
_entity_poly.type
_entity_poly.pdbx_seq_one_letter_code
_entity_poly.pdbx_strand_id
1 'polypeptide(L)'
;MRRLNSGTIGIDHGDVGLFSDFEHDGEMWRGTGPRQASEAVQFSQPFLSPPHVQVSISMWDISNNTNIRADVQAESVTTNGFDIVFRTWADTQVARIRVSWTAIGELPNDDGWELY
;
A
#
# COMPACT_ATOMS: atom_id res chain seq x y z
N MET A 1 15.63 7.97 -10.91
CA MET A 1 16.51 6.78 -10.97
C MET A 1 17.25 6.69 -9.64
N ARG A 2 17.16 5.55 -8.94
CA ARG A 2 17.84 5.30 -7.66
C ARG A 2 18.81 4.15 -7.83
N ARG A 3 20.04 4.30 -7.35
CA ARG A 3 21.05 3.24 -7.35
C ARG A 3 21.04 2.59 -5.97
N LEU A 4 21.05 1.27 -5.93
CA LEU A 4 21.15 0.47 -4.71
C LEU A 4 22.47 -0.30 -4.72
N ASN A 5 23.06 -0.53 -3.55
CA ASN A 5 24.19 -1.42 -3.38
C ASN A 5 23.73 -2.88 -3.54
N SER A 6 24.33 -3.61 -4.49
CA SER A 6 23.92 -4.98 -4.82
C SER A 6 24.03 -5.96 -3.66
N GLY A 7 24.93 -5.70 -2.69
CA GLY A 7 25.15 -6.59 -1.54
C GLY A 7 24.09 -6.49 -0.44
N THR A 8 23.22 -5.48 -0.49
CA THR A 8 22.26 -5.18 0.58
C THR A 8 20.83 -5.04 0.10
N ILE A 9 20.51 -5.44 -1.13
CA ILE A 9 19.15 -5.30 -1.65
C ILE A 9 18.20 -6.24 -0.88
N GLY A 10 17.28 -5.66 -0.13
CA GLY A 10 16.12 -6.33 0.45
C GLY A 10 14.89 -6.15 -0.44
N ILE A 11 14.04 -7.18 -0.45
CA ILE A 11 12.71 -7.13 -1.04
C ILE A 11 11.73 -7.62 0.01
N ASP A 12 10.71 -6.82 0.29
CA ASP A 12 9.57 -7.21 1.09
C ASP A 12 8.29 -7.06 0.27
N HIS A 13 7.27 -7.84 0.55
CA HIS A 13 6.02 -7.81 -0.20
C HIS A 13 4.86 -8.37 0.61
N GLY A 14 3.65 -7.98 0.22
CA GLY A 14 2.43 -8.46 0.86
C GLY A 14 1.17 -8.15 0.05
N ASP A 15 0.04 -8.59 0.58
CA ASP A 15 -1.28 -8.38 0.00
C ASP A 15 -2.28 -8.09 1.12
N VAL A 16 -2.98 -6.96 1.03
CA VAL A 16 -3.83 -6.41 2.09
C VAL A 16 -5.24 -6.20 1.59
N GLY A 17 -6.23 -6.76 2.28
CA GLY A 17 -7.63 -6.37 2.10
C GLY A 17 -7.91 -5.08 2.85
N LEU A 18 -8.08 -3.96 2.15
CA LEU A 18 -8.27 -2.65 2.79
C LEU A 18 -9.62 -2.53 3.50
N PHE A 19 -10.67 -3.03 2.86
CA PHE A 19 -12.03 -3.03 3.41
C PHE A 19 -12.92 -4.03 2.65
N SER A 20 -14.05 -4.37 3.26
CA SER A 20 -15.10 -5.22 2.69
C SER A 20 -16.46 -4.71 3.17
N ASP A 21 -17.01 -3.72 2.46
CA ASP A 21 -18.17 -2.92 2.91
C ASP A 21 -19.53 -3.40 2.37
N PHE A 22 -19.56 -4.47 1.57
CA PHE A 22 -20.83 -4.99 1.01
C PHE A 22 -21.85 -5.41 2.10
N GLU A 23 -21.38 -5.84 3.27
CA GLU A 23 -22.25 -6.34 4.34
C GLU A 23 -22.73 -5.24 5.32
N HIS A 24 -22.21 -4.01 5.23
CA HIS A 24 -22.38 -3.00 6.29
C HIS A 24 -22.86 -1.62 5.83
N ASP A 25 -23.21 -1.44 4.56
CA ASP A 25 -23.64 -0.12 4.04
C ASP A 25 -22.57 0.98 4.24
N GLY A 26 -21.30 0.60 4.15
CA GLY A 26 -20.16 1.49 4.39
C GLY A 26 -20.06 2.67 3.43
N GLU A 27 -19.26 3.67 3.82
CA GLU A 27 -19.06 4.92 3.07
C GLU A 27 -18.56 4.67 1.64
N MET A 28 -17.79 3.60 1.43
CA MET A 28 -17.30 3.21 0.11
C MET A 28 -18.41 2.70 -0.83
N TRP A 29 -19.47 2.13 -0.28
CA TRP A 29 -20.60 1.61 -1.04
C TRP A 29 -21.68 2.67 -1.30
N ARG A 30 -22.05 3.47 -0.28
CA ARG A 30 -23.16 4.44 -0.40
C ARG A 30 -22.76 5.90 -0.55
N GLY A 31 -21.55 6.24 -0.13
CA GLY A 31 -21.09 7.62 -0.14
C GLY A 31 -20.95 8.16 -1.56
N THR A 32 -20.84 9.48 -1.67
CA THR A 32 -20.53 10.17 -2.92
C THR A 32 -19.47 11.23 -2.67
N GLY A 33 -18.82 11.69 -3.74
CA GLY A 33 -17.69 12.60 -3.61
C GLY A 33 -16.41 11.88 -3.13
N PRO A 34 -15.38 12.65 -2.75
CA PRO A 34 -14.07 12.13 -2.37
C PRO A 34 -14.16 11.25 -1.12
N ARG A 35 -13.65 10.03 -1.22
CA ARG A 35 -13.61 9.04 -0.13
C ARG A 35 -12.27 8.32 -0.17
N GLN A 36 -11.76 7.96 1.01
CA GLN A 36 -10.49 7.25 1.11
C GLN A 36 -10.52 6.20 2.22
N ALA A 37 -9.77 5.13 2.02
CA ALA A 37 -9.44 4.14 3.03
C ALA A 37 -7.93 3.97 3.05
N SER A 38 -7.37 3.81 4.24
CA SER A 38 -5.94 3.65 4.43
C SER A 38 -5.62 2.54 5.41
N GLU A 39 -4.53 1.83 5.17
CA GLU A 39 -3.99 0.82 6.08
C GLU A 39 -2.48 0.98 6.19
N ALA A 40 -1.97 0.91 7.43
CA ALA A 40 -0.55 1.05 7.71
C ALA A 40 0.11 -0.32 7.64
N VAL A 41 1.13 -0.44 6.80
CA VAL A 41 1.92 -1.66 6.61
C VAL A 41 3.26 -1.51 7.32
N GLN A 42 3.62 -2.49 8.14
CA GLN A 42 4.97 -2.62 8.69
C GLN A 42 5.78 -3.59 7.84
N PHE A 43 7.01 -3.22 7.53
CA PHE A 43 7.96 -4.14 6.90
C PHE A 43 8.40 -5.20 7.91
N SER A 44 8.73 -6.39 7.41
CA SER A 44 9.25 -7.51 8.19
C SER A 44 10.52 -7.16 8.96
N GLN A 45 11.33 -6.23 8.43
CA GLN A 45 12.47 -5.61 9.10
C GLN A 45 12.72 -4.20 8.56
N PRO A 46 13.39 -3.32 9.34
CA PRO A 46 13.73 -1.98 8.87
C PRO A 46 14.71 -1.98 7.68
N PHE A 47 14.46 -1.13 6.70
CA PHE A 47 15.42 -0.78 5.66
C PHE A 47 16.42 0.28 6.18
N LEU A 48 17.60 0.37 5.57
CA LEU A 48 18.64 1.38 5.88
C LEU A 48 18.17 2.82 5.60
N SER A 49 17.34 2.98 4.57
CA SER A 49 16.68 4.24 4.19
C SER A 49 15.30 3.93 3.61
N PRO A 50 14.34 4.88 3.57
CA PRO A 50 13.01 4.60 3.04
C PRO A 50 13.08 3.90 1.67
N PRO A 51 12.48 2.71 1.49
CA PRO A 51 12.59 1.93 0.26
C PRO A 51 11.76 2.54 -0.87
N HIS A 52 11.91 2.03 -2.09
CA HIS A 52 10.90 2.24 -3.11
C HIS A 52 9.75 1.28 -2.87
N VAL A 53 8.52 1.78 -2.75
CA VAL A 53 7.32 0.96 -2.59
C VAL A 53 6.45 1.10 -3.83
N GLN A 54 6.09 -0.03 -4.42
CA GLN A 54 5.08 -0.12 -5.46
C GLN A 54 3.82 -0.77 -4.87
N VAL A 55 2.67 -0.18 -5.17
CA VAL A 55 1.35 -0.74 -4.84
C VAL A 55 0.56 -0.98 -6.12
N SER A 56 -0.30 -1.99 -6.09
CA SER A 56 -1.24 -2.27 -7.17
C SER A 56 -2.52 -2.91 -6.63
N ILE A 57 -3.66 -2.60 -7.24
CA ILE A 57 -4.92 -3.28 -6.93
C ILE A 57 -4.81 -4.73 -7.38
N SER A 58 -4.85 -5.67 -6.44
CA SER A 58 -4.76 -7.11 -6.68
C SER A 58 -6.14 -7.76 -6.81
N MET A 59 -7.18 -7.15 -6.24
CA MET A 59 -8.58 -7.52 -6.42
C MET A 59 -9.49 -6.31 -6.18
N TRP A 60 -10.58 -6.24 -6.94
CA TRP A 60 -11.63 -5.25 -6.73
C TRP A 60 -13.03 -5.86 -6.94
N ASP A 61 -14.00 -5.37 -6.17
CA ASP A 61 -15.41 -5.59 -6.38
C ASP A 61 -16.09 -4.23 -6.36
N ILE A 62 -16.54 -3.77 -7.53
CA ILE A 62 -17.04 -2.42 -7.80
C ILE A 62 -18.31 -2.54 -8.62
N SER A 63 -19.33 -1.75 -8.28
CA SER A 63 -20.57 -1.70 -9.04
C SER A 63 -20.31 -1.29 -10.50
N ASN A 64 -21.04 -1.90 -11.42
CA ASN A 64 -21.01 -1.56 -12.85
C ASN A 64 -22.01 -0.46 -13.25
N ASN A 65 -22.70 0.15 -12.29
CA ASN A 65 -23.74 1.16 -12.55
C ASN A 65 -23.16 2.53 -12.96
N THR A 66 -21.93 2.83 -12.56
CA THR A 66 -21.27 4.11 -12.78
C THR A 66 -19.83 3.90 -13.24
N ASN A 67 -19.17 4.97 -13.68
CA ASN A 67 -17.76 4.86 -14.10
C ASN A 67 -16.88 4.46 -12.91
N ILE A 68 -15.92 3.58 -13.18
CA ILE A 68 -14.94 3.16 -12.19
C ILE A 68 -13.87 4.24 -12.07
N ARG A 69 -13.68 4.73 -10.84
CA ARG A 69 -12.70 5.75 -10.49
C ARG A 69 -11.98 5.30 -9.22
N ALA A 70 -10.71 4.96 -9.36
CA ALA A 70 -9.90 4.42 -8.28
C ALA A 70 -8.46 4.94 -8.42
N ASP A 71 -7.86 5.30 -7.29
CA ASP A 71 -6.45 5.63 -7.14
C ASP A 71 -5.91 4.84 -5.95
N VAL A 72 -4.69 4.32 -6.08
CA VAL A 72 -3.99 3.65 -4.98
C VAL A 72 -2.56 4.15 -4.94
N GLN A 73 -2.11 4.56 -3.75
CA GLN A 73 -0.78 5.12 -3.55
C GLN A 73 -0.14 4.54 -2.29
N ALA A 74 1.19 4.45 -2.32
CA ALA A 74 1.99 4.26 -1.14
C ALA A 74 2.38 5.65 -0.61
N GLU A 75 1.96 5.97 0.60
CA GLU A 75 2.22 7.26 1.26
C GLU A 75 3.02 7.05 2.55
N SER A 76 3.54 8.15 3.10
CA SER A 76 4.26 8.13 4.38
C SER A 76 5.39 7.09 4.45
N VAL A 77 6.08 6.80 3.35
CA VAL A 77 7.10 5.74 3.30
C VAL A 77 8.27 6.10 4.24
N THR A 78 8.50 5.24 5.23
CA THR A 78 9.61 5.31 6.18
C THR A 78 10.53 4.11 6.03
N THR A 79 11.54 3.97 6.88
CA THR A 79 12.37 2.76 6.94
C THR A 79 11.63 1.55 7.50
N ASN A 80 10.55 1.76 8.26
CA ASN A 80 9.87 0.69 9.01
C ASN A 80 8.53 0.28 8.39
N GLY A 81 7.98 1.09 7.49
CA GLY A 81 6.66 0.86 6.93
C GLY A 81 6.18 2.02 6.06
N PHE A 82 4.93 1.94 5.63
CA PHE A 82 4.26 2.93 4.80
C PHE A 82 2.74 2.80 4.95
N ASP A 83 1.98 3.76 4.42
CA ASP A 83 0.52 3.71 4.36
C ASP A 83 0.08 3.33 2.94
N ILE A 84 -0.74 2.29 2.78
CA ILE A 84 -1.52 2.09 1.57
C ILE A 84 -2.71 3.03 1.65
N VAL A 85 -2.89 3.89 0.65
CA VAL A 85 -4.05 4.79 0.56
C VAL A 85 -4.83 4.51 -0.73
N PHE A 86 -6.07 4.05 -0.58
CA PHE A 86 -7.03 3.90 -1.67
C PHE A 86 -7.98 5.09 -1.67
N ARG A 87 -8.26 5.63 -2.86
CA ARG A 87 -9.19 6.74 -3.07
C ARG A 87 -10.18 6.45 -4.17
N THR A 88 -11.40 6.93 -3.97
CA THR A 88 -12.45 6.96 -5.00
C THR A 88 -13.21 8.28 -4.91
N TRP A 89 -13.99 8.61 -5.93
CA TRP A 89 -14.72 9.88 -5.97
C TRP A 89 -15.99 9.80 -6.84
N ALA A 90 -16.75 10.90 -6.83
CA ALA A 90 -18.05 11.01 -7.48
C ALA A 90 -19.01 9.90 -6.99
N ASP A 91 -19.65 9.18 -7.91
CA ASP A 91 -20.72 8.22 -7.69
C ASP A 91 -20.27 6.75 -7.83
N THR A 92 -18.96 6.48 -7.76
CA THR A 92 -18.41 5.12 -7.79
C THR A 92 -18.75 4.38 -6.48
N GLN A 93 -19.23 3.14 -6.57
CA GLN A 93 -19.58 2.31 -5.41
C GLN A 93 -18.62 1.13 -5.32
N VAL A 94 -17.86 1.07 -4.24
CA VAL A 94 -16.79 0.08 -4.05
C VAL A 94 -17.17 -0.85 -2.92
N ALA A 95 -17.38 -2.13 -3.23
CA ALA A 95 -17.75 -3.15 -2.26
C ALA A 95 -16.51 -3.72 -1.55
N ARG A 96 -15.44 -3.98 -2.30
CA ARG A 96 -14.20 -4.56 -1.75
C ARG A 96 -12.99 -4.16 -2.56
N ILE A 97 -11.87 -3.90 -1.87
CA ILE A 97 -10.55 -3.69 -2.49
C ILE A 97 -9.50 -4.50 -1.76
N ARG A 98 -8.58 -5.06 -2.54
CA ARG A 98 -7.33 -5.63 -2.07
C ARG A 98 -6.16 -5.03 -2.83
N VAL A 99 -5.07 -4.78 -2.11
CA VAL A 99 -3.87 -4.13 -2.64
C VAL A 99 -2.66 -5.00 -2.34
N SER A 100 -1.96 -5.41 -3.40
CA SER A 100 -0.62 -5.98 -3.28
C SER A 100 0.42 -4.88 -3.25
N TRP A 101 1.49 -5.10 -2.51
CA TRP A 101 2.61 -4.17 -2.43
C TRP A 101 3.94 -4.90 -2.48
N THR A 102 4.96 -4.20 -2.99
CA THR A 102 6.36 -4.63 -3.01
C THR A 102 7.25 -3.46 -2.61
N ALA A 103 8.11 -3.66 -1.63
CA ALA A 103 9.14 -2.72 -1.22
C ALA A 103 10.53 -3.24 -1.63
N ILE A 104 11.33 -2.37 -2.25
CA ILE A 104 12.70 -2.66 -2.67
C ILE A 104 13.62 -1.57 -2.11
N GLY A 105 14.61 -1.96 -1.32
CA GLY A 105 15.50 -1.02 -0.65
C GLY A 105 16.78 -1.68 -0.16
N GLU A 106 17.69 -0.87 0.39
CA GLU A 106 18.91 -1.37 1.02
C GLU A 106 18.62 -1.76 2.47
N LEU A 107 19.15 -2.90 2.90
CA LEU A 107 19.20 -3.34 4.28
C LEU A 107 20.49 -2.81 4.94
N PRO A 108 20.51 -2.67 6.27
CA PRO A 108 21.76 -2.47 7.00
C PRO A 108 22.75 -3.60 6.68
N ASN A 109 24.04 -3.27 6.54
CA ASN A 109 25.08 -4.30 6.41
C ASN A 109 25.11 -5.16 7.68
N ASP A 110 25.10 -6.48 7.52
CA ASP A 110 25.35 -7.44 8.60
C ASP A 110 26.86 -7.65 8.81
N ASP A 111 27.67 -6.59 8.73
CA ASP A 111 29.12 -6.71 8.92
C ASP A 111 29.49 -7.00 10.39
N GLY A 112 28.52 -7.18 11.30
CA GLY A 112 28.71 -7.79 12.62
C GLY A 112 29.58 -7.03 13.62
N TRP A 113 30.07 -5.83 13.28
CA TRP A 113 30.94 -5.04 14.16
C TRP A 113 30.23 -3.76 14.61
N GLU A 114 29.44 -3.85 15.67
CA GLU A 114 29.17 -2.68 16.52
C GLU A 114 30.45 -2.38 17.31
N LEU A 115 31.23 -1.40 16.85
CA LEU A 115 32.33 -0.86 17.65
C LEU A 115 31.72 0.00 18.77
N TYR A 116 31.84 -0.51 20.00
CA TYR A 116 31.53 0.14 21.27
C TYR A 116 32.42 1.36 21.56
#